data_AF-A0A959C4T0-F1
#
_entry.id   AF-A0A959C4T0-F1
#
_cell.length_a   1.000
_cell.length_b   1.000
_cell.length_c   1.000
_cell.angle_alpha   90.00
_cell.angle_beta   90.00
_cell.angle_gamma   90.00
#
_symmetry.space_group_name_H-M   'P 1'
#
loop_
_entity.id
_entity.type
_entity.pdbx_description
1 polymer ?
#
loop_
_entity_poly.entity_id
_entity_poly.type
_entity_poly.pdbx_seq_one_letter_code
_entity_poly.pdbx_strand_id
1 'polypeptide(L)'
;LEKSTDGGQTFKTVVMNGMVPPNNIGPRSINGAAGLNTTYDALMTNAIMTATDGEMVFCGPSDDPFFVDLGGVFDLGDMPRQNGKAPRDGVACLNVSTIALQIPVSMLQKDGKSADQASSILDPDFVIGVWASASRQQIRTLDPAGSESYSGDWVQISRLGMPLTNEAVIPIGAKDFWNATTPYQDLQNLATFGNYFYNPELALYMDDSQFGAAVPALAPLRIQSKSLGVFDFRNGKDGLYILKGNTALAGTALDDAVFGTLLLPGPGSPRSVDLWPIFHTGVPNLRPYQLATGKNGDPLAAGKPFINNFLPNGGDMLRLNMAVPPTPRNDPNFSPLGIISTAVLGLTDPAYNTTADLQFIPNMDGFPNGRRLEDDVTRIELQAVSGVALAAIGLWYDDYMPGSSSSPVTPALINVLSYDTGIGANDTTFKVAFPYVQTPWSGTGICSGEKKDYTQPEILPPTTTGVTGLNAPEVFAVNFPNPFTDATTLKYRLRSKGQVAIMVFDGNGKYLETIFNETLPEGEYQTAWKAAGLPAGTYYATITLGGSVRQTLRMTKSN
;
A
#
# COMPACT_ATOMS: atom_id res chain seq x y z
N LEU A 1 7.20 -19.96 16.39
CA LEU A 1 8.32 -19.03 16.18
C LEU A 1 9.62 -19.82 16.32
N GLU A 2 10.50 -19.67 15.35
CA GLU A 2 11.84 -20.28 15.36
C GLU A 2 12.88 -19.19 15.25
N LYS A 3 14.06 -19.43 15.83
CA LYS A 3 15.18 -18.49 15.84
C LYS A 3 16.44 -19.20 15.35
N SER A 4 17.26 -18.48 14.60
CA SER A 4 18.62 -18.88 14.22
C SER A 4 19.60 -17.77 14.60
N THR A 5 20.77 -18.14 15.12
CA THR A 5 21.88 -17.23 15.46
C THR A 5 23.18 -17.62 14.77
N ASP A 6 23.15 -18.58 13.85
CA ASP A 6 24.31 -19.13 13.13
C ASP A 6 24.24 -18.86 11.62
N GLY A 7 23.53 -17.79 11.25
CA GLY A 7 23.33 -17.39 9.86
C GLY A 7 22.26 -18.18 9.11
N GLY A 8 21.29 -18.76 9.83
CA GLY A 8 20.20 -19.54 9.24
C GLY A 8 20.55 -21.01 8.96
N GLN A 9 21.66 -21.52 9.51
CA GLN A 9 22.06 -22.92 9.32
C GLN A 9 21.22 -23.86 10.18
N THR A 10 20.94 -23.45 11.43
CA THR A 10 20.05 -24.19 12.32
C THR A 10 18.98 -23.27 12.90
N PHE A 11 17.78 -23.84 13.07
CA PHE A 11 16.64 -23.15 13.66
C PHE A 11 16.19 -23.89 14.92
N LYS A 12 15.98 -23.13 15.99
CA LYS A 12 15.44 -23.60 17.27
C LYS A 12 14.04 -23.05 17.44
N THR A 13 13.06 -23.90 17.73
CA THR A 13 11.73 -23.45 18.16
C THR A 13 11.84 -22.73 19.50
N VAL A 14 11.45 -21.45 19.54
CA VAL A 14 11.46 -20.60 20.74
C VAL A 14 10.06 -20.32 21.28
N VAL A 15 9.03 -20.48 20.45
CA VAL A 15 7.61 -20.50 20.85
C VAL A 15 6.89 -21.57 20.02
N MET A 16 6.31 -22.55 20.69
CA MET A 16 5.49 -23.62 20.10
C MET A 16 4.04 -23.48 20.56
N ASN A 17 3.07 -23.66 19.66
CA ASN A 17 1.63 -23.52 19.96
C ASN A 17 1.27 -22.20 20.64
N GLY A 18 1.89 -21.11 20.18
CA GLY A 18 1.70 -19.78 20.77
C GLY A 18 0.25 -19.29 20.66
N MET A 19 -0.21 -18.55 21.67
CA MET A 19 -1.56 -18.01 21.67
C MET A 19 -1.68 -16.82 20.71
N VAL A 20 -2.76 -16.79 19.95
CA VAL A 20 -3.14 -15.68 19.07
C VAL A 20 -4.54 -15.23 19.48
N PRO A 21 -4.77 -13.95 19.80
CA PRO A 21 -6.09 -13.49 20.18
C PRO A 21 -7.03 -13.56 18.97
N PRO A 22 -8.34 -13.84 19.18
CA PRO A 22 -9.31 -13.89 18.10
C PRO A 22 -9.54 -12.50 17.49
N ASN A 23 -10.11 -12.43 16.29
CA ASN A 23 -10.52 -11.16 15.69
C ASN A 23 -11.49 -10.39 16.60
N ASN A 24 -11.36 -9.06 16.64
CA ASN A 24 -12.26 -8.20 17.42
C ASN A 24 -13.60 -8.01 16.70
N ILE A 25 -14.50 -9.00 16.81
CA ILE A 25 -15.79 -8.94 16.11
C ILE A 25 -16.72 -7.90 16.72
N GLY A 26 -16.87 -7.88 18.04
CA GLY A 26 -17.67 -6.89 18.75
C GLY A 26 -18.04 -7.26 20.19
N PRO A 27 -18.77 -6.38 20.90
CA PRO A 27 -18.99 -6.51 22.34
C PRO A 27 -19.70 -7.78 22.77
N ARG A 28 -20.61 -8.33 21.94
CA ARG A 28 -21.34 -9.57 22.28
C ARG A 28 -20.44 -10.80 22.33
N SER A 29 -19.48 -10.92 21.40
CA SER A 29 -18.58 -12.07 21.30
C SER A 29 -17.34 -11.92 22.19
N ILE A 30 -16.91 -10.69 22.47
CA ILE A 30 -15.73 -10.41 23.30
C ILE A 30 -16.12 -10.17 24.76
N ASN A 31 -16.91 -9.13 25.02
CA ASN A 31 -17.20 -8.65 26.38
C ASN A 31 -18.41 -9.34 27.02
N GLY A 32 -19.36 -9.80 26.23
CA GLY A 32 -20.60 -10.38 26.71
C GLY A 32 -20.42 -11.76 27.34
N ALA A 33 -21.29 -12.09 28.30
CA ALA A 33 -21.32 -13.41 28.94
C ALA A 33 -21.65 -14.57 27.98
N ALA A 34 -22.24 -14.28 26.82
CA ALA A 34 -22.45 -15.26 25.75
C ALA A 34 -21.19 -15.51 24.90
N GLY A 35 -20.18 -14.64 25.01
CA GLY A 35 -18.90 -14.72 24.32
C GLY A 35 -17.76 -15.07 25.27
N LEU A 36 -16.64 -14.37 25.14
CA LEU A 36 -15.43 -14.60 25.94
C LEU A 36 -15.45 -13.93 27.31
N ASN A 37 -16.46 -13.10 27.60
CA ASN A 37 -16.67 -12.42 28.87
C ASN A 37 -15.41 -11.70 29.42
N THR A 38 -14.67 -11.02 28.53
CA THR A 38 -13.40 -10.33 28.85
C THR A 38 -13.23 -9.06 28.02
N THR A 39 -12.16 -8.28 28.23
CA THR A 39 -11.81 -7.15 27.35
C THR A 39 -10.85 -7.58 26.24
N TYR A 40 -10.87 -6.87 25.12
CA TYR A 40 -9.92 -7.15 24.05
C TYR A 40 -8.46 -6.90 24.49
N ASP A 41 -8.24 -5.87 25.29
CA ASP A 41 -6.93 -5.61 25.91
C ASP A 41 -6.43 -6.78 26.74
N ALA A 42 -7.31 -7.43 27.53
CA ALA A 42 -6.92 -8.62 28.29
C ALA A 42 -6.57 -9.79 27.37
N LEU A 43 -7.31 -10.01 26.26
CA LEU A 43 -6.97 -11.03 25.27
C LEU A 43 -5.59 -10.78 24.64
N MET A 44 -5.34 -9.53 24.23
CA MET A 44 -4.06 -9.11 23.65
C MET A 44 -2.91 -9.27 24.64
N THR A 45 -3.11 -8.87 25.90
CA THR A 45 -2.11 -8.96 26.98
C THR A 45 -1.79 -10.42 27.32
N ASN A 46 -2.81 -11.27 27.43
CA ASN A 46 -2.62 -12.68 27.72
C ASN A 46 -1.89 -13.40 26.57
N ALA A 47 -1.99 -12.90 25.33
CA ALA A 47 -1.30 -13.44 24.16
C ALA A 47 0.18 -13.05 24.05
N ILE A 48 0.67 -12.17 24.93
CA ILE A 48 2.10 -11.88 25.05
C ILE A 48 2.78 -13.09 25.69
N MET A 49 3.79 -13.62 25.02
CA MET A 49 4.54 -14.79 25.45
C MET A 49 6.01 -14.46 25.63
N THR A 50 6.63 -15.06 26.64
CA THR A 50 8.09 -15.07 26.78
C THR A 50 8.63 -16.29 26.04
N ALA A 51 9.50 -16.05 25.06
CA ALA A 51 10.24 -17.07 24.33
C ALA A 51 11.24 -17.79 25.25
N THR A 52 11.71 -18.97 24.85
CA THR A 52 12.62 -19.79 25.67
C THR A 52 13.90 -19.08 26.09
N ASP A 53 14.34 -18.07 25.34
CA ASP A 53 15.59 -17.37 25.57
C ASP A 53 15.37 -15.97 26.19
N GLY A 54 14.13 -15.62 26.54
CA GLY A 54 13.77 -14.41 27.30
C GLY A 54 13.20 -13.25 26.48
N GLU A 55 13.11 -13.36 25.16
CA GLU A 55 12.43 -12.37 24.31
C GLU A 55 10.92 -12.36 24.59
N MET A 56 10.27 -11.21 24.43
CA MET A 56 8.79 -11.16 24.43
C MET A 56 8.25 -11.12 23.01
N VAL A 57 7.18 -11.87 22.79
CA VAL A 57 6.57 -12.09 21.48
C VAL A 57 5.08 -11.85 21.59
N PHE A 58 4.52 -11.13 20.63
CA PHE A 58 3.09 -11.02 20.42
C PHE A 58 2.79 -11.33 18.96
N CYS A 59 1.82 -12.22 18.72
CA CYS A 59 1.29 -12.49 17.39
C CYS A 59 -0.23 -12.34 17.43
N GLY A 60 -0.79 -11.45 16.62
CA GLY A 60 -2.24 -11.26 16.59
C GLY A 60 -2.70 -10.06 15.77
N PRO A 61 -4.01 -9.91 15.58
CA PRO A 61 -4.57 -8.72 14.98
C PRO A 61 -4.28 -7.48 15.85
N SER A 62 -3.95 -6.38 15.18
CA SER A 62 -3.82 -5.04 15.76
C SER A 62 -4.40 -4.02 14.78
N ASP A 63 -4.54 -2.79 15.24
CA ASP A 63 -4.63 -1.63 14.35
C ASP A 63 -3.37 -1.55 13.45
N ASP A 64 -3.50 -1.00 12.24
CA ASP A 64 -2.36 -0.72 11.35
C ASP A 64 -1.56 0.46 11.92
N PRO A 65 -0.29 0.28 12.31
CA PRO A 65 0.49 1.38 12.89
C PRO A 65 0.97 2.38 11.83
N PHE A 66 0.78 2.10 10.55
CA PHE A 66 1.21 2.97 9.47
C PHE A 66 0.12 4.01 9.15
N PHE A 67 0.52 5.14 8.56
CA PHE A 67 -0.38 6.22 8.19
C PHE A 67 0.13 6.90 6.92
N VAL A 68 -0.76 7.05 5.94
CA VAL A 68 -0.42 7.68 4.66
C VAL A 68 -1.70 7.94 3.85
N ASP A 69 -1.73 9.04 3.09
CA ASP A 69 -2.78 9.21 2.07
C ASP A 69 -2.48 8.39 0.81
N LEU A 70 -2.73 7.07 0.87
CA LEU A 70 -2.51 6.16 -0.26
C LEU A 70 -3.17 6.66 -1.55
N GLY A 71 -4.39 7.17 -1.44
CA GLY A 71 -5.09 7.66 -2.61
C GLY A 71 -4.44 8.92 -3.19
N GLY A 72 -3.72 9.71 -2.39
CA GLY A 72 -2.99 10.90 -2.83
C GLY A 72 -1.67 10.51 -3.45
N VAL A 73 -0.93 9.63 -2.78
CA VAL A 73 0.30 9.00 -3.31
C VAL A 73 0.05 8.45 -4.72
N PHE A 74 -0.97 7.61 -4.89
CA PHE A 74 -1.23 6.90 -6.14
C PHE A 74 -2.10 7.67 -7.14
N ASP A 75 -2.64 8.83 -6.75
CA ASP A 75 -3.25 9.81 -7.67
C ASP A 75 -2.20 10.88 -8.05
N LEU A 76 -1.11 10.40 -8.65
CA LEU A 76 0.02 11.21 -9.15
C LEU A 76 0.70 12.08 -8.07
N GLY A 77 0.84 11.57 -6.84
CA GLY A 77 1.52 12.30 -5.77
C GLY A 77 0.77 13.55 -5.31
N ASP A 78 -0.56 13.56 -5.38
CA ASP A 78 -1.47 14.60 -4.88
C ASP A 78 -1.45 14.67 -3.33
N MET A 79 -0.29 15.02 -2.77
CA MET A 79 -0.03 15.14 -1.34
C MET A 79 0.69 16.47 -1.09
N PRO A 80 0.12 17.39 -0.29
CA PRO A 80 -1.25 17.32 0.21
C PRO A 80 -2.26 17.43 -0.93
N ARG A 81 -3.44 16.87 -0.72
CA ARG A 81 -4.54 16.87 -1.70
C ARG A 81 -4.87 18.27 -2.20
N GLN A 82 -4.94 18.44 -3.52
CA GLN A 82 -5.26 19.70 -4.18
C GLN A 82 -6.77 19.88 -4.40
N ASN A 83 -7.17 21.05 -4.92
CA ASN A 83 -8.54 21.36 -5.34
C ASN A 83 -9.61 21.22 -4.23
N GLY A 84 -9.24 21.53 -2.98
CA GLY A 84 -10.14 21.50 -1.84
C GLY A 84 -10.52 20.10 -1.35
N LYS A 85 -9.88 19.04 -1.86
CA LYS A 85 -10.00 17.69 -1.29
C LYS A 85 -9.23 17.64 0.03
N ALA A 86 -9.80 16.99 1.03
CA ALA A 86 -9.11 16.73 2.29
C ALA A 86 -8.20 15.50 2.15
N PRO A 87 -6.97 15.54 2.68
CA PRO A 87 -6.15 14.35 2.87
C PRO A 87 -6.90 13.30 3.69
N ARG A 88 -6.68 12.02 3.37
CA ARG A 88 -7.29 10.91 4.11
C ARG A 88 -6.22 9.87 4.39
N ASP A 89 -6.09 9.45 5.64
CA ASP A 89 -5.32 8.25 5.95
C ASP A 89 -6.00 7.02 5.32
N GLY A 90 -5.31 6.42 4.36
CA GLY A 90 -5.79 5.30 3.55
C GLY A 90 -5.79 3.97 4.29
N VAL A 91 -5.04 3.88 5.41
CA VAL A 91 -4.93 2.67 6.24
C VAL A 91 -5.58 2.84 7.62
N ALA A 92 -6.04 4.05 7.95
CA ALA A 92 -6.91 4.27 9.10
C ALA A 92 -8.10 3.30 9.12
N CYS A 93 -8.50 2.89 10.32
CA CYS A 93 -9.57 1.94 10.57
C CYS A 93 -9.34 0.53 9.99
N LEU A 94 -8.12 0.20 9.55
CA LEU A 94 -7.77 -1.15 9.10
C LEU A 94 -7.08 -1.93 10.21
N ASN A 95 -7.30 -3.24 10.19
CA ASN A 95 -6.60 -4.17 11.07
C ASN A 95 -5.58 -4.96 10.28
N VAL A 96 -4.39 -5.15 10.86
CA VAL A 96 -3.31 -5.95 10.30
C VAL A 96 -2.99 -7.14 11.20
N SER A 97 -2.35 -8.15 10.63
CA SER A 97 -1.74 -9.24 11.41
C SER A 97 -0.34 -8.82 11.83
N THR A 98 -0.11 -8.71 13.13
CA THR A 98 1.14 -8.20 13.70
C THR A 98 1.94 -9.33 14.32
N ILE A 99 3.25 -9.33 14.03
CA ILE A 99 4.27 -10.02 14.81
C ILE A 99 5.11 -8.92 15.46
N ALA A 100 5.01 -8.78 16.78
CA ALA A 100 5.84 -7.87 17.55
C ALA A 100 6.85 -8.66 18.37
N LEU A 101 8.10 -8.18 18.40
CA LEU A 101 9.22 -8.79 19.12
C LEU A 101 9.88 -7.74 20.01
N GLN A 102 10.11 -8.09 21.27
CA GLN A 102 10.96 -7.32 22.17
C GLN A 102 12.15 -8.17 22.56
N ILE A 103 13.31 -7.77 22.03
CA ILE A 103 14.57 -8.51 22.13
C ILE A 103 15.57 -7.67 22.93
N PRO A 104 16.21 -8.22 23.97
CA PRO A 104 17.29 -7.52 24.67
C PRO A 104 18.44 -7.17 23.72
N VAL A 105 18.98 -5.95 23.82
CA VAL A 105 20.10 -5.47 22.98
C VAL A 105 21.30 -6.40 23.05
N SER A 106 21.61 -6.94 24.24
CA SER A 106 22.71 -7.89 24.43
C SER A 106 22.54 -9.19 23.64
N MET A 107 21.33 -9.55 23.23
CA MET A 107 21.10 -10.73 22.39
C MET A 107 21.35 -10.46 20.91
N LEU A 108 21.30 -9.19 20.49
CA LEU A 108 21.58 -8.73 19.13
C LEU A 108 23.02 -8.23 18.98
N GLN A 109 23.64 -7.77 20.06
CA GLN A 109 25.01 -7.28 20.08
C GLN A 109 26.00 -8.46 20.05
N LYS A 110 27.00 -8.38 19.16
CA LYS A 110 27.92 -9.47 18.81
C LYS A 110 28.68 -10.08 20.00
N ASP A 111 29.06 -9.26 20.97
CA ASP A 111 29.84 -9.64 22.15
C ASP A 111 28.96 -9.71 23.42
N GLY A 112 27.63 -9.68 23.28
CA GLY A 112 26.71 -9.75 24.41
C GLY A 112 26.58 -8.47 25.25
N LYS A 113 27.06 -7.33 24.75
CA LYS A 113 27.04 -6.06 25.49
C LYS A 113 25.64 -5.45 25.56
N SER A 114 25.28 -4.89 26.72
CA SER A 114 24.07 -4.09 26.87
C SER A 114 24.26 -2.66 26.31
N ALA A 115 23.15 -1.98 26.02
CA ALA A 115 23.17 -0.66 25.36
C ALA A 115 23.95 0.41 26.14
N ASP A 116 23.95 0.35 27.48
CA ASP A 116 24.70 1.25 28.37
C ASP A 116 26.23 1.03 28.31
N GLN A 117 26.68 -0.07 27.71
CA GLN A 117 28.10 -0.36 27.48
C GLN A 117 28.60 0.15 26.11
N ALA A 118 27.74 0.80 25.31
CA ALA A 118 28.18 1.48 24.11
C ALA A 118 29.09 2.66 24.48
N SER A 119 30.19 2.82 23.75
CA SER A 119 31.16 3.90 23.99
C SER A 119 30.57 5.30 23.76
N SER A 120 29.62 5.40 22.82
CA SER A 120 28.80 6.58 22.54
C SER A 120 27.64 6.17 21.63
N ILE A 121 26.75 7.11 21.29
CA ILE A 121 25.71 6.89 20.27
C ILE A 121 26.29 6.58 18.87
N LEU A 122 27.61 6.75 18.68
CA LEU A 122 28.31 6.53 17.43
C LEU A 122 29.06 5.19 17.42
N ASP A 123 28.86 4.33 18.41
CA ASP A 123 29.54 3.05 18.51
C ASP A 123 29.11 2.09 17.37
N PRO A 124 30.01 1.72 16.44
CA PRO A 124 29.65 0.88 15.30
C PRO A 124 29.31 -0.56 15.71
N ASP A 125 29.71 -1.03 16.90
CA ASP A 125 29.41 -2.39 17.38
C ASP A 125 27.93 -2.56 17.79
N PHE A 126 27.15 -1.48 17.80
CA PHE A 126 25.74 -1.44 18.18
C PHE A 126 24.80 -1.15 17.00
N VAL A 127 25.31 -1.20 15.77
CA VAL A 127 24.50 -1.05 14.56
C VAL A 127 24.16 -2.43 13.98
N ILE A 128 22.87 -2.69 13.74
CA ILE A 128 22.41 -3.91 13.06
C ILE A 128 21.56 -3.56 11.82
N GLY A 129 21.55 -4.48 10.86
CA GLY A 129 20.65 -4.43 9.71
C GLY A 129 19.46 -5.34 9.93
N VAL A 130 18.25 -4.80 9.80
CA VAL A 130 16.98 -5.51 9.97
C VAL A 130 16.23 -5.50 8.65
N TRP A 131 15.80 -6.67 8.19
CA TRP A 131 14.95 -6.80 7.02
C TRP A 131 14.06 -8.04 7.17
N ALA A 132 12.95 -8.04 6.45
CA ALA A 132 12.01 -9.16 6.37
C ALA A 132 11.82 -9.58 4.92
N SER A 133 11.47 -10.85 4.71
CA SER A 133 11.06 -11.37 3.41
C SER A 133 9.75 -12.13 3.51
N ALA A 134 9.02 -12.14 2.41
CA ALA A 134 7.95 -13.09 2.17
C ALA A 134 8.40 -14.10 1.11
N SER A 135 8.16 -15.38 1.37
CA SER A 135 8.47 -16.46 0.45
C SER A 135 7.22 -17.29 0.16
N ARG A 136 7.21 -17.95 -1.00
CA ARG A 136 6.22 -18.98 -1.36
C ARG A 136 6.91 -20.18 -1.98
N GLN A 137 6.26 -21.35 -1.95
CA GLN A 137 6.79 -22.52 -2.64
C GLN A 137 6.79 -22.33 -4.17
N GLN A 138 7.86 -22.75 -4.83
CA GLN A 138 8.11 -22.49 -6.26
C GLN A 138 7.06 -23.07 -7.22
N ILE A 139 6.40 -24.19 -6.87
CA ILE A 139 5.43 -24.86 -7.73
C ILE A 139 4.03 -24.74 -7.14
N ARG A 140 3.10 -24.17 -7.92
CA ARG A 140 1.65 -24.24 -7.68
C ARG A 140 1.03 -25.16 -8.72
N THR A 141 0.34 -26.20 -8.27
CA THR A 141 -0.41 -27.14 -9.11
C THR A 141 -1.90 -26.90 -8.94
N LEU A 142 -2.58 -26.52 -10.02
CA LEU A 142 -4.04 -26.44 -10.07
C LEU A 142 -4.60 -27.79 -10.50
N ASP A 143 -5.54 -28.34 -9.73
CA ASP A 143 -6.20 -29.59 -10.08
C ASP A 143 -7.49 -29.37 -10.89
N PRO A 144 -7.99 -30.41 -11.59
CA PRO A 144 -9.26 -30.31 -12.33
C PRO A 144 -10.51 -30.08 -11.45
N ALA A 145 -10.41 -30.27 -10.13
CA ALA A 145 -11.48 -30.03 -9.18
C ALA A 145 -11.52 -28.55 -8.71
N GLY A 146 -10.61 -27.70 -9.19
CA GLY A 146 -10.51 -26.30 -8.81
C GLY A 146 -9.76 -26.05 -7.50
N SER A 147 -9.08 -27.07 -6.98
CA SER A 147 -8.21 -26.96 -5.80
C SER A 147 -6.74 -26.73 -6.22
N GLU A 148 -5.93 -26.31 -5.26
CA GLU A 148 -4.54 -25.89 -5.48
C GLU A 148 -3.62 -26.57 -4.48
N SER A 149 -2.46 -27.02 -4.94
CA SER A 149 -1.38 -27.52 -4.08
C SER A 149 -0.06 -26.82 -4.36
N TYR A 150 0.78 -26.71 -3.34
CA TYR A 150 2.04 -25.98 -3.38
C TYR A 150 3.19 -26.93 -2.99
N SER A 151 4.32 -26.86 -3.71
CA SER A 151 5.45 -27.76 -3.50
C SER A 151 6.78 -27.18 -3.98
N GLY A 152 7.88 -27.84 -3.63
CA GLY A 152 9.24 -27.41 -3.91
C GLY A 152 9.78 -26.40 -2.90
N ASP A 153 10.94 -25.83 -3.21
CA ASP A 153 11.67 -24.89 -2.34
C ASP A 153 10.90 -23.58 -2.16
N TRP A 154 11.13 -22.94 -1.02
CA TRP A 154 10.65 -21.59 -0.74
C TRP A 154 11.49 -20.57 -1.52
N VAL A 155 10.81 -19.73 -2.28
CA VAL A 155 11.43 -18.66 -3.07
C VAL A 155 10.93 -17.32 -2.56
N GLN A 156 11.86 -16.40 -2.32
CA GLN A 156 11.55 -15.03 -1.95
C GLN A 156 10.76 -14.35 -3.07
N ILE A 157 9.66 -13.68 -2.71
CA ILE A 157 8.82 -12.90 -3.64
C ILE A 157 8.66 -11.44 -3.23
N SER A 158 9.09 -11.11 -2.02
CA SER A 158 9.05 -9.76 -1.48
C SER A 158 10.12 -9.62 -0.40
N ARG A 159 10.64 -8.40 -0.28
CA ARG A 159 11.52 -7.97 0.80
C ARG A 159 11.09 -6.62 1.32
N LEU A 160 11.42 -6.36 2.58
CA LEU A 160 11.29 -5.04 3.17
C LEU A 160 12.44 -4.83 4.14
N GLY A 161 13.32 -3.90 3.82
CA GLY A 161 14.37 -3.43 4.72
C GLY A 161 14.08 -2.00 5.15
N MET A 162 14.70 -1.05 4.45
CA MET A 162 14.39 0.36 4.60
C MET A 162 12.96 0.61 4.10
N PRO A 163 12.09 1.23 4.93
CA PRO A 163 10.76 1.67 4.52
C PRO A 163 10.80 2.37 3.17
N LEU A 164 9.74 2.15 2.39
CA LEU A 164 9.41 2.87 1.16
C LEU A 164 10.51 2.97 0.10
N THR A 165 11.64 2.26 0.23
CA THR A 165 12.69 2.20 -0.80
C THR A 165 12.12 1.65 -2.10
N ASN A 166 11.28 0.61 -2.00
CA ASN A 166 10.57 0.02 -3.13
C ASN A 166 9.54 1.00 -3.76
N GLU A 167 9.06 1.99 -3.03
CA GLU A 167 8.04 2.95 -3.44
C GLU A 167 8.65 4.24 -4.00
N ALA A 168 9.64 4.81 -3.33
CA ALA A 168 10.23 6.12 -3.63
C ALA A 168 11.47 6.06 -4.53
N VAL A 169 12.20 4.94 -4.52
CA VAL A 169 13.51 4.81 -5.21
C VAL A 169 13.44 3.82 -6.36
N ILE A 170 12.88 2.63 -6.13
CA ILE A 170 12.90 1.56 -7.14
C ILE A 170 11.83 1.80 -8.20
N PRO A 171 12.22 1.86 -9.49
CA PRO A 171 11.27 2.11 -10.57
C PRO A 171 10.33 0.92 -10.76
N ILE A 172 9.10 1.19 -11.22
CA ILE A 172 8.03 0.18 -11.31
C ILE A 172 8.46 -1.08 -12.09
N GLY A 173 9.21 -0.92 -13.19
CA GLY A 173 9.67 -2.02 -14.03
C GLY A 173 10.75 -2.91 -13.39
N ALA A 174 11.34 -2.49 -12.27
CA ALA A 174 12.38 -3.23 -11.57
C ALA A 174 11.92 -3.80 -10.22
N LYS A 175 10.69 -3.49 -9.77
CA LYS A 175 10.20 -3.90 -8.44
C LYS A 175 10.19 -5.40 -8.25
N ASP A 176 9.78 -6.19 -9.25
CA ASP A 176 9.80 -7.65 -9.14
C ASP A 176 11.23 -8.19 -8.97
N PHE A 177 12.20 -7.64 -9.72
CA PHE A 177 13.60 -8.03 -9.59
C PHE A 177 14.19 -7.65 -8.23
N TRP A 178 13.89 -6.44 -7.74
CA TRP A 178 14.25 -5.99 -6.39
C TRP A 178 13.66 -6.92 -5.32
N ASN A 179 12.36 -7.15 -5.37
CA ASN A 179 11.59 -7.93 -4.38
C ASN A 179 11.99 -9.41 -4.32
N ALA A 180 12.39 -10.00 -5.45
CA ALA A 180 12.84 -11.39 -5.50
C ALA A 180 14.32 -11.58 -5.11
N THR A 181 15.12 -10.50 -5.04
CA THR A 181 16.56 -10.56 -4.74
C THR A 181 16.81 -10.39 -3.24
N THR A 182 17.73 -11.12 -2.63
CA THR A 182 18.06 -10.89 -1.20
C THR A 182 18.94 -9.64 -1.02
N PRO A 183 18.78 -8.84 0.05
CA PRO A 183 19.63 -7.66 0.30
C PRO A 183 21.14 -7.93 0.27
N TYR A 184 21.56 -9.16 0.62
CA TYR A 184 22.97 -9.57 0.57
C TYR A 184 23.57 -9.59 -0.85
N GLN A 185 22.72 -9.55 -1.89
CA GLN A 185 23.12 -9.52 -3.29
C GLN A 185 23.08 -8.11 -3.88
N ASP A 186 22.68 -7.08 -3.12
CA ASP A 186 22.47 -5.75 -3.69
C ASP A 186 23.76 -5.11 -4.21
N LEU A 187 24.87 -5.26 -3.48
CA LEU A 187 26.18 -4.76 -3.93
C LEU A 187 26.68 -5.44 -5.21
N GLN A 188 26.33 -6.71 -5.43
CA GLN A 188 26.67 -7.41 -6.68
C GLN A 188 25.87 -6.85 -7.87
N ASN A 189 24.69 -6.28 -7.59
CA ASN A 189 23.80 -5.66 -8.57
C ASN A 189 23.95 -4.12 -8.62
N LEU A 190 25.04 -3.56 -8.09
CA LEU A 190 25.24 -2.11 -7.98
C LEU A 190 25.13 -1.38 -9.34
N ALA A 191 25.57 -2.02 -10.43
CA ALA A 191 25.45 -1.46 -11.78
C ALA A 191 23.99 -1.21 -12.20
N THR A 192 23.04 -1.92 -11.59
CA THR A 192 21.60 -1.74 -11.80
C THR A 192 20.99 -0.93 -10.65
N PHE A 193 21.12 -1.44 -9.41
CA PHE A 193 20.46 -0.86 -8.26
C PHE A 193 21.01 0.51 -7.88
N GLY A 194 22.33 0.70 -7.95
CA GLY A 194 22.95 1.99 -7.63
C GLY A 194 22.35 3.14 -8.44
N ASN A 195 22.10 2.91 -9.73
CA ASN A 195 21.53 3.93 -10.62
C ASN A 195 20.13 4.40 -10.18
N TYR A 196 19.33 3.55 -9.54
CA TYR A 196 18.02 3.94 -9.01
C TYR A 196 18.14 4.91 -7.83
N PHE A 197 19.19 4.78 -7.02
CA PHE A 197 19.47 5.74 -5.94
C PHE A 197 20.17 7.00 -6.44
N TYR A 198 21.06 6.86 -7.42
CA TYR A 198 21.83 7.99 -7.97
C TYR A 198 20.95 8.94 -8.77
N ASN A 199 19.91 8.40 -9.43
CA ASN A 199 18.99 9.09 -10.32
C ASN A 199 17.56 8.56 -10.13
N PRO A 200 16.91 8.76 -8.98
CA PRO A 200 15.58 8.20 -8.72
C PRO A 200 14.53 8.82 -9.64
N GLU A 201 13.55 8.04 -10.08
CA GLU A 201 12.50 8.54 -10.99
C GLU A 201 11.66 9.64 -10.33
N LEU A 202 11.40 9.52 -9.03
CA LEU A 202 10.64 10.51 -8.26
C LEU A 202 11.30 11.89 -8.27
N ALA A 203 12.63 11.96 -8.32
CA ALA A 203 13.38 13.22 -8.41
C ALA A 203 13.05 14.02 -9.68
N LEU A 204 12.63 13.38 -10.77
CA LEU A 204 12.25 14.08 -12.01
C LEU A 204 11.01 14.98 -11.81
N TYR A 205 10.15 14.65 -10.85
CA TYR A 205 8.97 15.44 -10.47
C TYR A 205 9.28 16.52 -9.43
N MET A 206 10.52 16.58 -8.94
CA MET A 206 11.04 17.65 -8.07
C MET A 206 12.08 18.52 -8.79
N ASP A 207 12.20 18.36 -10.12
CA ASP A 207 13.05 19.14 -11.01
C ASP A 207 12.20 19.93 -12.00
N ASP A 208 12.14 21.25 -11.84
CA ASP A 208 11.37 22.14 -12.71
C ASP A 208 11.87 22.17 -14.16
N SER A 209 13.10 21.72 -14.42
CA SER A 209 13.61 21.55 -15.79
C SER A 209 13.11 20.27 -16.47
N GLN A 210 12.48 19.37 -15.72
CA GLN A 210 11.91 18.10 -16.19
C GLN A 210 10.38 18.10 -16.01
N PHE A 211 9.88 17.42 -14.97
CA PHE A 211 8.45 17.23 -14.72
C PHE A 211 7.96 17.95 -13.45
N GLY A 212 8.73 18.90 -12.90
CA GLY A 212 8.39 19.60 -11.65
C GLY A 212 7.03 20.33 -11.66
N ALA A 213 6.55 20.73 -12.84
CA ALA A 213 5.22 21.34 -13.01
C ALA A 213 4.08 20.31 -13.13
N ALA A 214 4.39 19.02 -13.37
CA ALA A 214 3.39 17.97 -13.56
C ALA A 214 2.71 17.55 -12.26
N VAL A 215 3.37 17.75 -11.11
CA VAL A 215 2.84 17.43 -9.78
C VAL A 215 2.89 18.68 -8.89
N PRO A 216 1.89 19.57 -8.96
CA PRO A 216 1.88 20.81 -8.20
C PRO A 216 1.97 20.63 -6.69
N ALA A 217 1.46 19.51 -6.16
CA ALA A 217 1.49 19.22 -4.74
C ALA A 217 2.94 19.08 -4.21
N LEU A 218 3.86 18.60 -5.05
CA LEU A 218 5.29 18.50 -4.73
C LEU A 218 6.06 19.81 -5.01
N ALA A 219 5.40 20.91 -5.37
CA ALA A 219 6.06 22.19 -5.68
C ALA A 219 7.07 22.70 -4.62
N PRO A 220 6.81 22.52 -3.30
CA PRO A 220 7.78 22.92 -2.26
C PRO A 220 9.06 22.08 -2.25
N LEU A 221 9.04 20.90 -2.85
CA LEU A 221 10.15 19.94 -2.87
C LEU A 221 10.96 20.11 -4.16
N ARG A 222 12.16 20.67 -4.07
CA ARG A 222 13.01 20.94 -5.25
C ARG A 222 14.43 20.46 -5.04
N ILE A 223 15.05 19.93 -6.08
CA ILE A 223 16.43 19.44 -5.99
C ILE A 223 17.40 20.60 -6.20
N GLN A 224 18.48 20.63 -5.42
CA GLN A 224 19.53 21.63 -5.58
C GLN A 224 20.18 21.54 -6.96
N SER A 225 20.04 22.59 -7.77
CA SER A 225 20.63 22.70 -9.11
C SER A 225 21.95 23.45 -9.12
N LYS A 226 22.25 24.18 -8.03
CA LYS A 226 23.39 25.08 -7.91
C LYS A 226 23.83 25.24 -6.45
N SER A 227 23.87 24.13 -5.71
CA SER A 227 24.34 24.11 -4.32
C SER A 227 25.76 24.68 -4.23
N LEU A 228 25.98 25.59 -3.27
CA LEU A 228 27.23 26.33 -3.09
C LEU A 228 27.73 27.03 -4.36
N GLY A 229 26.82 27.34 -5.30
CA GLY A 229 27.12 28.02 -6.55
C GLY A 229 27.62 27.13 -7.69
N VAL A 230 27.96 25.86 -7.42
CA VAL A 230 28.68 25.01 -8.40
C VAL A 230 28.18 23.56 -8.52
N PHE A 231 27.51 23.01 -7.50
CA PHE A 231 27.12 21.60 -7.50
C PHE A 231 25.65 21.42 -7.90
N ASP A 232 25.43 20.63 -8.95
CA ASP A 232 24.10 20.30 -9.47
C ASP A 232 23.75 18.85 -9.14
N PHE A 233 22.70 18.65 -8.33
CA PHE A 233 22.28 17.34 -7.82
C PHE A 233 21.10 16.72 -8.58
N ARG A 234 20.61 17.38 -9.63
CA ARG A 234 19.52 16.86 -10.48
C ARG A 234 19.96 15.64 -11.28
N ASN A 235 19.03 14.78 -11.66
CA ASN A 235 19.34 13.52 -12.36
C ASN A 235 20.24 13.74 -13.59
N GLY A 236 21.26 12.89 -13.74
CA GLY A 236 22.25 12.90 -14.81
C GLY A 236 23.35 13.95 -14.67
N LYS A 237 23.39 14.71 -13.57
CA LYS A 237 24.43 15.70 -13.27
C LYS A 237 25.52 15.11 -12.40
N ASP A 238 26.65 15.81 -12.33
CA ASP A 238 27.83 15.25 -11.65
C ASP A 238 27.78 15.38 -10.13
N GLY A 239 26.97 16.27 -9.56
CA GLY A 239 26.96 16.53 -8.11
C GLY A 239 28.39 16.76 -7.59
N LEU A 240 28.79 15.98 -6.59
CA LEU A 240 30.15 16.04 -6.02
C LEU A 240 31.22 15.27 -6.81
N TYR A 241 30.86 14.54 -7.88
CA TYR A 241 31.85 13.78 -8.67
C TYR A 241 32.95 14.67 -9.26
N ILE A 242 32.68 15.96 -9.47
CA ILE A 242 33.70 16.93 -9.92
C ILE A 242 34.89 17.07 -8.95
N LEU A 243 34.73 16.63 -7.69
CA LEU A 243 35.79 16.61 -6.68
C LEU A 243 36.64 15.34 -6.72
N LYS A 244 36.32 14.36 -7.56
CA LYS A 244 37.03 13.08 -7.62
C LYS A 244 38.53 13.28 -7.81
N GLY A 245 39.33 12.65 -6.94
CA GLY A 245 40.79 12.75 -6.95
C GLY A 245 41.36 14.06 -6.39
N ASN A 246 40.52 14.97 -5.88
CA ASN A 246 40.97 16.17 -5.19
C ASN A 246 41.56 15.81 -3.82
N THR A 247 42.71 16.40 -3.47
CA THR A 247 43.39 16.17 -2.19
C THR A 247 42.56 16.59 -0.97
N ALA A 248 41.59 17.50 -1.14
CA ALA A 248 40.65 17.90 -0.09
C ALA A 248 39.76 16.74 0.39
N LEU A 249 39.58 15.69 -0.43
CA LEU A 249 38.80 14.52 -0.04
C LEU A 249 39.56 13.57 0.89
N ALA A 250 40.87 13.73 1.07
CA ALA A 250 41.70 12.78 1.82
C ALA A 250 41.19 12.56 3.26
N GLY A 251 40.97 11.29 3.62
CA GLY A 251 40.46 10.87 4.92
C GLY A 251 39.00 11.24 5.18
N THR A 252 38.24 11.61 4.15
CA THR A 252 36.78 11.76 4.19
C THR A 252 36.12 10.47 3.69
N ALA A 253 34.79 10.38 3.80
CA ALA A 253 34.02 9.28 3.25
C ALA A 253 34.00 9.28 1.71
N LEU A 254 34.31 10.42 1.08
CA LEU A 254 34.41 10.54 -0.37
C LEU A 254 35.81 10.14 -0.89
N ASP A 255 36.72 9.74 0.00
CA ASP A 255 38.04 9.23 -0.35
C ASP A 255 37.97 7.78 -0.83
N ASP A 256 38.50 7.52 -2.02
CA ASP A 256 38.62 6.17 -2.58
C ASP A 256 39.46 5.23 -1.71
N ALA A 257 40.42 5.77 -0.96
CA ALA A 257 41.21 4.99 -0.02
C ALA A 257 40.39 4.51 1.19
N VAL A 258 39.25 5.13 1.47
CA VAL A 258 38.40 4.83 2.64
C VAL A 258 37.19 3.98 2.24
N PHE A 259 36.41 4.42 1.24
CA PHE A 259 35.18 3.72 0.80
C PHE A 259 35.20 3.27 -0.66
N GLY A 260 36.37 3.28 -1.31
CA GLY A 260 36.47 2.98 -2.74
C GLY A 260 35.63 3.96 -3.56
N THR A 261 35.09 3.48 -4.67
CA THR A 261 34.28 4.30 -5.57
C THR A 261 32.80 4.36 -5.18
N LEU A 262 32.42 3.85 -4.01
CA LEU A 262 31.02 3.67 -3.63
C LEU A 262 30.20 4.97 -3.61
N LEU A 263 30.79 6.05 -3.11
CA LEU A 263 30.13 7.35 -2.94
C LEU A 263 30.44 8.34 -4.07
N LEU A 264 31.48 8.09 -4.87
CA LEU A 264 31.78 8.84 -6.10
C LEU A 264 32.04 7.83 -7.24
N PRO A 265 30.99 7.13 -7.71
CA PRO A 265 31.12 5.99 -8.62
C PRO A 265 31.42 6.40 -10.07
N GLY A 266 30.95 7.56 -10.50
CA GLY A 266 31.13 8.05 -11.87
C GLY A 266 30.41 9.39 -12.10
N PRO A 267 30.65 10.04 -13.25
CA PRO A 267 29.86 11.19 -13.70
C PRO A 267 28.37 10.82 -13.81
N GLY A 268 27.49 11.81 -13.69
CA GLY A 268 26.04 11.59 -13.79
C GLY A 268 25.41 10.81 -12.61
N SER A 269 26.11 10.68 -11.48
CA SER A 269 25.63 10.00 -10.26
C SER A 269 25.48 10.95 -9.07
N PRO A 270 24.63 11.98 -9.17
CA PRO A 270 24.62 13.11 -8.24
C PRO A 270 24.19 12.70 -6.83
N ARG A 271 23.24 11.77 -6.72
CA ARG A 271 22.65 11.34 -5.43
C ARG A 271 23.35 10.15 -4.78
N SER A 272 24.54 9.78 -5.28
CA SER A 272 25.38 8.74 -4.68
C SER A 272 25.97 9.12 -3.32
N VAL A 273 25.96 10.41 -2.98
CA VAL A 273 26.51 10.96 -1.73
C VAL A 273 25.46 11.23 -0.65
N ASP A 274 24.18 11.01 -0.91
CA ASP A 274 23.11 11.26 0.06
C ASP A 274 22.04 10.16 0.07
N LEU A 275 21.32 9.93 -1.04
CA LEU A 275 20.27 8.91 -1.08
C LEU A 275 20.83 7.51 -0.95
N TRP A 276 21.94 7.23 -1.64
CA TRP A 276 22.60 5.93 -1.54
C TRP A 276 23.00 5.59 -0.08
N PRO A 277 23.74 6.43 0.66
CA PRO A 277 24.05 6.12 2.05
C PRO A 277 22.82 6.12 2.94
N ILE A 278 21.87 7.04 2.79
CA ILE A 278 20.70 7.10 3.67
C ILE A 278 19.79 5.87 3.54
N PHE A 279 19.56 5.41 2.31
CA PHE A 279 18.63 4.30 2.05
C PHE A 279 19.31 2.93 1.87
N HIS A 280 20.63 2.86 1.64
CA HIS A 280 21.25 1.61 1.21
C HIS A 280 22.49 1.16 1.96
N THR A 281 23.43 2.03 2.35
CA THR A 281 24.63 1.59 3.09
C THR A 281 24.61 1.98 4.55
N GLY A 282 23.78 2.96 4.89
CA GLY A 282 23.87 3.71 6.13
C GLY A 282 24.86 4.86 5.98
N VAL A 283 24.75 5.80 6.90
CA VAL A 283 25.54 7.01 6.96
C VAL A 283 26.66 6.78 7.99
N PRO A 284 27.94 6.84 7.58
CA PRO A 284 29.04 6.74 8.52
C PRO A 284 29.20 8.04 9.28
N ASN A 285 29.65 7.98 10.53
CA ASN A 285 30.15 9.18 11.22
C ASN A 285 31.55 9.56 10.71
N LEU A 286 31.64 9.96 9.44
CA LEU A 286 32.85 10.46 8.81
C LEU A 286 32.51 11.65 7.92
N ARG A 287 33.39 12.64 7.83
CA ARG A 287 33.21 13.80 6.94
C ARG A 287 32.88 13.33 5.52
N PRO A 288 31.91 13.90 4.80
CA PRO A 288 31.14 15.09 5.15
C PRO A 288 29.89 14.80 6.01
N TYR A 289 29.59 13.58 6.43
CA TYR A 289 28.31 13.20 7.03
C TYR A 289 28.04 13.67 8.47
N GLN A 290 28.82 14.62 8.97
CA GLN A 290 28.53 15.34 10.19
C GLN A 290 27.62 16.54 9.88
N LEU A 291 26.79 16.97 10.83
CA LEU A 291 25.92 18.15 10.65
C LEU A 291 26.76 19.37 10.30
N ALA A 292 26.16 20.30 9.54
CA ALA A 292 26.84 21.52 9.13
C ALA A 292 27.28 22.44 10.29
N THR A 293 26.74 22.24 11.49
CA THR A 293 27.16 22.93 12.71
C THR A 293 28.66 22.76 12.96
N GLY A 294 29.39 23.87 13.06
CA GLY A 294 30.84 23.90 13.24
C GLY A 294 31.68 23.82 11.97
N LYS A 295 31.07 23.59 10.80
CA LYS A 295 31.79 23.47 9.52
C LYS A 295 32.22 24.80 8.89
N ASN A 296 31.69 25.93 9.37
CA ASN A 296 32.02 27.28 8.86
C ASN A 296 31.87 27.44 7.33
N GLY A 297 30.90 26.74 6.73
CA GLY A 297 30.60 26.81 5.30
C GLY A 297 31.38 25.82 4.42
N ASP A 298 32.28 25.00 4.97
CA ASP A 298 32.98 23.94 4.24
C ASP A 298 32.36 22.56 4.54
N PRO A 299 31.63 21.93 3.60
CA PRO A 299 31.02 20.62 3.81
C PRO A 299 32.01 19.50 4.16
N LEU A 300 33.28 19.63 3.77
CA LEU A 300 34.35 18.65 4.04
C LEU A 300 35.05 18.89 5.38
N ALA A 301 34.75 20.00 6.06
CA ALA A 301 35.23 20.25 7.42
C ALA A 301 34.55 19.32 8.43
N ALA A 302 35.18 19.20 9.60
CA ALA A 302 34.57 18.52 10.73
C ALA A 302 33.34 19.32 11.19
N GLY A 303 32.22 18.62 11.34
CA GLY A 303 30.98 19.17 11.87
C GLY A 303 30.53 18.42 13.11
N LYS A 304 29.31 18.67 13.55
CA LYS A 304 28.74 17.97 14.69
C LYS A 304 28.37 16.52 14.36
N PRO A 305 28.92 15.51 15.06
CA PRO A 305 28.46 14.14 14.95
C PRO A 305 27.00 13.99 15.40
N PHE A 306 26.17 13.31 14.61
CA PHE A 306 24.74 13.16 14.94
C PHE A 306 24.10 11.85 14.47
N ILE A 307 24.71 11.17 13.50
CA ILE A 307 24.22 9.93 12.93
C ILE A 307 25.38 8.94 12.79
N ASN A 308 25.12 7.68 13.12
CA ASN A 308 25.95 6.57 12.70
C ASN A 308 25.08 5.31 12.61
N ASN A 309 24.73 4.92 11.40
CA ASN A 309 23.99 3.68 11.14
C ASN A 309 24.64 2.88 10.00
N PHE A 310 25.93 3.11 9.76
CA PHE A 310 26.66 2.54 8.66
C PHE A 310 26.86 1.03 8.81
N LEU A 311 26.57 0.31 7.72
CA LEU A 311 26.87 -1.11 7.58
C LEU A 311 27.64 -1.34 6.28
N PRO A 312 28.93 -1.75 6.34
CA PRO A 312 29.79 -1.84 5.17
C PRO A 312 29.37 -2.93 4.17
N ASN A 313 28.56 -3.89 4.59
CA ASN A 313 28.03 -4.94 3.72
C ASN A 313 26.98 -4.42 2.71
N GLY A 314 26.38 -3.25 2.96
CA GLY A 314 25.30 -2.68 2.13
C GLY A 314 24.04 -3.55 2.09
N GLY A 315 22.99 -3.00 1.49
CA GLY A 315 21.74 -3.69 1.19
C GLY A 315 20.52 -2.99 1.76
N ASP A 316 19.35 -3.35 1.22
CA ASP A 316 18.04 -2.95 1.72
C ASP A 316 17.79 -3.53 3.12
N MET A 317 18.22 -2.80 4.14
CA MET A 317 18.07 -3.15 5.56
C MET A 317 17.79 -1.88 6.36
N LEU A 318 16.75 -1.92 7.20
CA LEU A 318 16.57 -0.92 8.24
C LEU A 318 17.76 -0.99 9.18
N ARG A 319 18.49 0.12 9.29
CA ARG A 319 19.65 0.18 10.17
C ARG A 319 19.24 0.68 11.53
N LEU A 320 19.28 -0.19 12.50
CA LEU A 320 18.96 0.14 13.88
C LEU A 320 20.27 0.42 14.63
N ASN A 321 20.43 1.67 15.07
CA ASN A 321 21.48 2.02 16.02
C ASN A 321 20.97 1.80 17.45
N MET A 322 21.44 0.72 18.08
CA MET A 322 21.03 0.32 19.43
C MET A 322 21.77 1.09 20.54
N ALA A 323 22.75 1.93 20.20
CA ALA A 323 23.46 2.78 21.16
C ALA A 323 22.75 4.11 21.41
N VAL A 324 21.79 4.49 20.56
CA VAL A 324 21.03 5.73 20.71
C VAL A 324 19.82 5.44 21.63
N PRO A 325 19.69 6.13 22.77
CA PRO A 325 18.52 5.96 23.61
C PRO A 325 17.27 6.55 22.93
N PRO A 326 16.09 5.93 23.09
CA PRO A 326 14.86 6.45 22.50
C PRO A 326 14.51 7.84 23.04
N THR A 327 14.07 8.73 22.15
CA THR A 327 13.51 10.03 22.56
C THR A 327 12.14 9.79 23.22
N PRO A 328 11.90 10.26 24.45
CA PRO A 328 10.61 10.09 25.11
C PRO A 328 9.48 10.68 24.26
N ARG A 329 8.36 9.95 24.14
CA ARG A 329 7.19 10.40 23.34
C ARG A 329 6.56 11.69 23.86
N ASN A 330 6.80 12.02 25.13
CA ASN A 330 6.34 13.24 25.79
C ASN A 330 7.43 14.32 25.89
N ASP A 331 8.59 14.13 25.26
CA ASP A 331 9.60 15.17 25.14
C ASP A 331 9.02 16.34 24.34
N PRO A 332 9.17 17.61 24.79
CA PRO A 332 8.63 18.77 24.08
C PRO A 332 9.21 18.95 22.66
N ASN A 333 10.38 18.36 22.39
CA ASN A 333 11.04 18.37 21.10
C ASN A 333 10.86 17.05 20.33
N PHE A 334 10.03 16.11 20.81
CA PHE A 334 9.69 14.92 20.03
C PHE A 334 9.05 15.32 18.70
N SER A 335 9.50 14.71 17.60
CA SER A 335 9.00 14.99 16.27
C SER A 335 8.91 13.71 15.44
N PRO A 336 7.83 13.49 14.66
CA PRO A 336 7.73 12.36 13.75
C PRO A 336 8.70 12.44 12.57
N LEU A 337 9.45 13.54 12.41
CA LEU A 337 10.44 13.72 11.34
C LEU A 337 11.81 13.11 11.64
N GLY A 338 11.93 12.36 12.73
CA GLY A 338 13.15 11.63 13.09
C GLY A 338 14.40 12.52 12.98
N ILE A 339 15.38 12.04 12.21
CA ILE A 339 16.66 12.71 12.13
C ILE A 339 16.64 14.08 11.42
N ILE A 340 15.62 14.36 10.61
CA ILE A 340 15.46 15.70 10.01
C ILE A 340 15.22 16.72 11.13
N SER A 341 14.39 16.37 12.12
CA SER A 341 14.16 17.25 13.29
C SER A 341 15.44 17.43 14.10
N THR A 342 16.22 16.35 14.30
CA THR A 342 17.56 16.43 14.90
C THR A 342 18.47 17.42 14.18
N ALA A 343 18.53 17.35 12.84
CA ALA A 343 19.35 18.25 12.03
C ALA A 343 18.87 19.71 12.16
N VAL A 344 17.56 19.95 12.14
CA VAL A 344 16.99 21.29 12.36
C VAL A 344 17.40 21.85 13.71
N LEU A 345 17.18 21.10 14.80
CA LEU A 345 17.59 21.51 16.15
C LEU A 345 19.09 21.80 16.23
N GLY A 346 19.92 20.92 15.64
CA GLY A 346 21.36 21.08 15.56
C GLY A 346 21.82 22.35 14.83
N LEU A 347 20.99 22.92 13.95
CA LEU A 347 21.27 24.15 13.20
C LEU A 347 20.65 25.39 13.84
N THR A 348 19.45 25.29 14.43
CA THR A 348 18.65 26.46 14.84
C THR A 348 18.60 26.69 16.33
N ASP A 349 18.75 25.65 17.16
CA ASP A 349 18.61 25.76 18.60
C ASP A 349 19.96 26.11 19.26
N PRO A 350 20.07 27.22 20.02
CA PRO A 350 21.28 27.60 20.75
C PRO A 350 21.87 26.52 21.67
N ALA A 351 21.04 25.59 22.16
CA ALA A 351 21.51 24.46 22.98
C ALA A 351 22.40 23.49 22.20
N TYR A 352 22.21 23.41 20.88
CA TYR A 352 22.88 22.44 20.02
C TYR A 352 23.74 23.08 18.93
N ASN A 353 23.46 24.31 18.48
CA ASN A 353 24.10 24.90 17.30
C ASN A 353 25.40 25.68 17.57
N THR A 354 25.87 25.73 18.82
CA THR A 354 26.99 26.59 19.23
C THR A 354 28.36 25.91 19.16
N THR A 355 28.43 24.57 19.21
CA THR A 355 29.68 23.81 19.13
C THR A 355 29.58 22.64 18.17
N ALA A 356 30.71 22.09 17.73
CA ALA A 356 30.78 20.86 16.93
C ALA A 356 30.81 19.59 17.80
N ASP A 357 30.68 19.70 19.11
CA ASP A 357 30.82 18.55 20.00
C ASP A 357 29.62 17.61 19.86
N LEU A 358 29.88 16.31 20.05
CA LEU A 358 28.83 15.32 20.15
C LEU A 358 27.92 15.66 21.34
N GLN A 359 26.62 15.75 21.08
CA GLN A 359 25.58 15.98 22.06
C GLN A 359 24.41 15.05 21.79
N PHE A 360 23.66 14.72 22.84
CA PHE A 360 22.36 14.08 22.66
C PHE A 360 21.35 15.14 22.21
N ILE A 361 20.88 15.00 20.98
CA ILE A 361 19.85 15.85 20.38
C ILE A 361 18.58 14.99 20.24
N PRO A 362 17.38 15.50 20.61
CA PRO A 362 16.13 14.77 20.41
C PRO A 362 15.96 14.24 18.98
N ASN A 363 15.30 13.09 18.86
CA ASN A 363 14.95 12.37 17.63
C ASN A 363 16.10 11.69 16.88
N MET A 364 17.30 11.59 17.48
CA MET A 364 18.42 10.83 16.91
C MET A 364 18.12 9.34 16.73
N ASP A 365 17.13 8.80 17.46
CA ASP A 365 16.63 7.43 17.38
C ASP A 365 15.61 7.21 16.24
N GLY A 366 15.13 8.29 15.63
CA GLY A 366 14.17 8.23 14.55
C GLY A 366 14.79 7.86 13.20
N PHE A 367 13.92 7.65 12.23
CA PHE A 367 14.29 7.31 10.86
C PHE A 367 15.31 8.28 10.24
N PRO A 368 16.40 7.79 9.60
CA PRO A 368 16.75 6.41 9.27
C PRO A 368 17.72 5.72 10.25
N ASN A 369 18.03 6.31 11.41
CA ASN A 369 18.96 5.73 12.41
C ASN A 369 18.34 4.59 13.24
N GLY A 370 17.23 4.06 12.73
CA GLY A 370 16.20 3.29 13.39
C GLY A 370 14.87 3.61 12.68
N ARG A 371 13.75 3.21 13.28
CA ARG A 371 12.42 3.69 12.90
C ARG A 371 11.50 3.54 14.10
N ARG A 372 10.84 4.63 14.48
CA ARG A 372 9.74 4.61 15.46
C ARG A 372 8.42 4.41 14.73
N LEU A 373 7.42 3.88 15.42
CA LEU A 373 6.08 3.72 14.86
C LEU A 373 5.46 5.07 14.46
N GLU A 374 5.81 6.14 15.18
CA GLU A 374 5.38 7.51 14.91
C GLU A 374 6.14 8.22 13.79
N ASP A 375 7.22 7.65 13.25
CA ASP A 375 7.98 8.36 12.23
C ASP A 375 7.15 8.46 10.95
N ASP A 376 6.98 9.69 10.45
CA ASP A 376 6.33 10.00 9.18
C ASP A 376 7.31 9.72 8.04
N VAL A 377 7.54 8.43 7.78
CA VAL A 377 8.51 7.96 6.79
C VAL A 377 8.14 8.45 5.39
N THR A 378 6.84 8.57 5.06
CA THR A 378 6.41 9.11 3.77
C THR A 378 6.94 10.53 3.56
N ARG A 379 6.74 11.42 4.55
CA ARG A 379 7.24 12.80 4.46
C ARG A 379 8.76 12.87 4.50
N ILE A 380 9.40 12.12 5.41
CA ILE A 380 10.87 12.11 5.54
C ILE A 380 11.51 11.73 4.20
N GLU A 381 10.96 10.73 3.51
CA GLU A 381 11.55 10.26 2.26
C GLU A 381 11.33 11.22 1.09
N LEU A 382 10.16 11.85 1.00
CA LEU A 382 9.93 12.92 0.03
C LEU A 382 10.94 14.07 0.22
N GLN A 383 11.20 14.45 1.47
CA GLN A 383 12.21 15.45 1.81
C GLN A 383 13.66 14.96 1.55
N ALA A 384 13.94 13.67 1.76
CA ALA A 384 15.22 13.08 1.43
C ALA A 384 15.46 13.11 -0.09
N VAL A 385 14.48 12.69 -0.89
CA VAL A 385 14.54 12.75 -2.37
C VAL A 385 14.64 14.20 -2.85
N SER A 386 14.06 15.18 -2.17
CA SER A 386 14.27 16.60 -2.53
C SER A 386 15.65 17.14 -2.16
N GLY A 387 16.43 16.43 -1.34
CA GLY A 387 17.82 16.78 -1.03
C GLY A 387 18.03 17.38 0.36
N VAL A 388 17.10 17.22 1.31
CA VAL A 388 17.29 17.70 2.70
C VAL A 388 18.53 17.09 3.36
N ALA A 389 18.89 15.86 2.98
CA ALA A 389 20.09 15.17 3.42
C ALA A 389 21.38 15.92 3.08
N LEU A 390 21.47 16.48 1.87
CA LEU A 390 22.57 17.31 1.41
C LEU A 390 22.68 18.58 2.26
N ALA A 391 21.53 19.24 2.50
CA ALA A 391 21.48 20.45 3.32
C ALA A 391 21.96 20.17 4.76
N ALA A 392 21.57 19.04 5.37
CA ALA A 392 22.01 18.67 6.72
C ALA A 392 23.54 18.64 6.87
N ILE A 393 24.27 18.28 5.80
CA ILE A 393 25.73 18.18 5.79
C ILE A 393 26.44 19.42 5.23
N GLY A 394 25.69 20.49 4.92
CA GLY A 394 26.24 21.78 4.48
C GLY A 394 26.21 22.02 2.96
N LEU A 395 25.56 21.14 2.20
CA LEU A 395 25.30 21.31 0.77
C LEU A 395 23.92 21.95 0.60
N TRP A 396 23.88 23.27 0.79
CA TRP A 396 22.66 24.05 0.92
C TRP A 396 21.87 24.19 -0.38
N TYR A 397 20.61 24.60 -0.25
CA TYR A 397 19.74 24.95 -1.38
C TYR A 397 20.23 26.19 -2.12
N ASP A 398 19.79 26.32 -3.38
CA ASP A 398 20.34 27.24 -4.38
C ASP A 398 20.22 28.74 -4.04
N ASP A 399 19.33 29.09 -3.11
CA ASP A 399 19.13 30.46 -2.61
C ASP A 399 20.06 30.83 -1.44
N TYR A 400 20.92 29.90 -1.00
CA TYR A 400 22.00 30.18 -0.06
C TYR A 400 23.34 30.38 -0.78
N MET A 401 23.94 31.54 -0.58
CA MET A 401 25.30 31.84 -1.05
C MET A 401 26.22 32.10 0.15
N PRO A 402 27.26 31.26 0.37
CA PRO A 402 28.25 31.49 1.41
C PRO A 402 28.84 32.91 1.34
N GLY A 403 28.93 33.58 2.50
CA GLY A 403 29.47 34.94 2.61
C GLY A 403 28.52 36.07 2.17
N SER A 404 27.36 35.76 1.57
CA SER A 404 26.35 36.76 1.18
C SER A 404 25.02 36.58 1.93
N SER A 405 24.61 35.33 2.17
CA SER A 405 23.41 35.02 2.95
C SER A 405 23.74 34.97 4.45
N SER A 406 22.87 35.55 5.29
CA SER A 406 23.06 35.60 6.75
C SER A 406 22.86 34.25 7.44
N SER A 407 22.05 33.36 6.85
CA SER A 407 21.73 32.03 7.38
C SER A 407 21.53 31.04 6.25
N PRO A 408 21.96 29.77 6.42
CA PRO A 408 21.63 28.68 5.50
C PRO A 408 20.16 28.22 5.57
N VAL A 409 19.40 28.69 6.57
CA VAL A 409 17.96 28.45 6.69
C VAL A 409 17.20 29.44 5.80
N THR A 410 17.31 29.23 4.50
CA THR A 410 16.73 30.07 3.45
C THR A 410 15.27 29.69 3.15
N PRO A 411 14.50 30.53 2.43
CA PRO A 411 13.13 30.20 2.04
C PRO A 411 12.99 28.85 1.32
N ALA A 412 13.92 28.45 0.44
CA ALA A 412 13.87 27.15 -0.21
C ALA A 412 14.00 25.99 0.78
N LEU A 413 14.94 26.07 1.74
CA LEU A 413 15.05 25.05 2.78
C LEU A 413 13.81 25.03 3.68
N ILE A 414 13.27 26.20 4.04
CA ILE A 414 12.03 26.30 4.83
C ILE A 414 10.86 25.65 4.10
N ASN A 415 10.69 25.87 2.79
CA ASN A 415 9.65 25.23 1.99
C ASN A 415 9.73 23.70 2.06
N VAL A 416 10.94 23.14 1.95
CA VAL A 416 11.14 21.69 2.06
C VAL A 416 10.83 21.19 3.47
N LEU A 417 11.35 21.85 4.51
CA LEU A 417 11.14 21.44 5.89
C LEU A 417 9.67 21.54 6.33
N SER A 418 8.96 22.58 5.85
CA SER A 418 7.55 22.83 6.17
C SER A 418 6.56 22.06 5.30
N TYR A 419 7.00 21.44 4.20
CA TYR A 419 6.16 20.58 3.35
C TYR A 419 5.44 19.53 4.18
N ASP A 420 4.13 19.38 4.00
CA ASP A 420 3.27 18.47 4.76
C ASP A 420 2.44 17.62 3.79
N THR A 421 2.42 16.31 3.98
CA THR A 421 1.60 15.37 3.20
C THR A 421 0.12 15.48 3.54
N GLY A 422 -0.20 16.08 4.70
CA GLY A 422 -1.54 16.21 5.25
C GLY A 422 -1.95 15.08 6.18
N ILE A 423 -1.15 14.01 6.27
CA ILE A 423 -1.33 12.88 7.21
C ILE A 423 0.00 12.65 7.94
N GLY A 424 0.12 13.20 9.14
CA GLY A 424 1.37 13.18 9.92
C GLY A 424 1.34 12.34 11.20
N ALA A 425 0.28 11.57 11.42
CA ALA A 425 0.14 10.68 12.57
C ALA A 425 -0.87 9.57 12.28
N ASN A 426 -0.77 8.48 13.05
CA ASN A 426 -1.73 7.38 13.03
C ASN A 426 -3.12 7.82 13.50
N ASP A 427 -4.16 7.10 13.06
CA ASP A 427 -5.55 7.36 13.41
C ASP A 427 -5.89 7.05 14.88
N THR A 428 -5.02 6.33 15.57
CA THR A 428 -5.09 6.06 17.01
C THR A 428 -3.74 6.18 17.69
N THR A 429 -3.75 6.22 19.03
CA THR A 429 -2.52 6.29 19.82
C THR A 429 -1.88 4.91 19.99
N PHE A 430 -0.55 4.93 20.06
CA PHE A 430 0.25 3.77 20.43
C PHE A 430 0.22 3.51 21.94
N LYS A 431 0.44 2.24 22.32
CA LYS A 431 0.51 1.83 23.73
C LYS A 431 1.87 2.17 24.32
N VAL A 432 1.91 2.45 25.62
CA VAL A 432 3.15 2.73 26.38
C VAL A 432 3.90 1.47 26.82
N ALA A 433 3.36 0.29 26.52
CA ALA A 433 3.93 -1.01 26.86
C ALA A 433 3.82 -1.95 25.65
N PHE A 434 4.70 -2.96 25.62
CA PHE A 434 4.70 -4.00 24.60
C PHE A 434 3.30 -4.63 24.43
N PRO A 435 2.80 -4.83 23.19
CA PRO A 435 3.51 -4.75 21.90
C PRO A 435 3.55 -3.36 21.24
N TYR A 436 3.26 -2.28 21.97
CA TYR A 436 3.28 -0.87 21.53
C TYR A 436 2.27 -0.47 20.44
N VAL A 437 1.74 -1.42 19.66
CA VAL A 437 0.61 -1.23 18.75
C VAL A 437 -0.74 -1.26 19.48
N GLN A 438 -1.76 -0.61 18.91
CA GLN A 438 -3.10 -0.55 19.50
C GLN A 438 -3.91 -1.84 19.26
N THR A 439 -4.93 -2.06 20.10
CA THR A 439 -5.92 -3.13 19.85
C THR A 439 -6.58 -2.94 18.48
N PRO A 440 -6.91 -4.05 17.78
CA PRO A 440 -7.61 -3.98 16.51
C PRO A 440 -9.00 -3.38 16.68
N TRP A 441 -9.42 -2.63 15.67
CA TRP A 441 -10.75 -2.10 15.54
C TRP A 441 -11.82 -3.18 15.60
N SER A 442 -12.90 -2.88 16.32
CA SER A 442 -14.06 -3.76 16.42
C SER A 442 -14.86 -3.77 15.12
N GLY A 443 -15.27 -4.97 14.69
CA GLY A 443 -16.17 -5.18 13.55
C GLY A 443 -17.58 -4.60 13.73
N THR A 444 -17.94 -4.12 14.92
CA THR A 444 -19.15 -3.32 15.17
C THR A 444 -18.85 -1.92 15.73
N GLY A 445 -17.58 -1.50 15.68
CA GLY A 445 -17.12 -0.21 16.19
C GLY A 445 -17.26 0.92 15.17
N ILE A 446 -16.68 2.08 15.48
CA ILE A 446 -16.68 3.26 14.60
C ILE A 446 -16.05 2.99 13.22
N CYS A 447 -15.11 2.04 13.17
CA CYS A 447 -14.40 1.63 11.97
C CYS A 447 -15.09 0.51 11.19
N SER A 448 -16.27 0.05 11.61
CA SER A 448 -17.05 -0.99 10.89
C SER A 448 -17.72 -0.50 9.60
N GLY A 449 -17.49 0.77 9.24
CA GLY A 449 -18.12 1.46 8.13
C GLY A 449 -19.44 2.12 8.53
N GLU A 450 -19.90 3.04 7.68
CA GLU A 450 -21.24 3.60 7.83
C GLU A 450 -22.27 2.55 7.44
N LYS A 451 -23.27 2.35 8.29
CA LYS A 451 -24.49 1.65 7.87
C LYS A 451 -25.17 2.52 6.81
N LYS A 452 -24.86 2.29 5.54
CA LYS A 452 -25.73 2.75 4.47
C LYS A 452 -26.95 1.86 4.50
N ASP A 453 -28.10 2.44 4.78
CA ASP A 453 -29.35 1.78 4.49
C ASP A 453 -29.32 1.49 3.00
N TYR A 454 -29.10 0.22 2.67
CA TYR A 454 -29.28 -0.27 1.32
C TYR A 454 -30.77 -0.09 1.04
N THR A 455 -31.10 1.06 0.45
CA THR A 455 -32.34 1.21 -0.29
C THR A 455 -32.13 0.32 -1.49
N GLN A 456 -32.65 -0.90 -1.40
CA GLN A 456 -32.81 -1.74 -2.57
C GLN A 456 -33.42 -0.83 -3.64
N PRO A 457 -32.75 -0.61 -4.80
CA PRO A 457 -33.36 0.14 -5.87
C PRO A 457 -34.73 -0.48 -6.09
N GLU A 458 -35.76 0.38 -6.16
CA GLU A 458 -37.18 0.00 -6.17
C GLU A 458 -37.30 -1.40 -6.75
N ILE A 459 -37.54 -2.40 -5.89
CA ILE A 459 -37.92 -3.71 -6.39
C ILE A 459 -39.11 -3.35 -7.26
N LEU A 460 -39.00 -3.59 -8.58
CA LEU A 460 -40.15 -3.51 -9.46
C LEU A 460 -41.30 -4.15 -8.68
N PRO A 461 -42.40 -3.40 -8.41
CA PRO A 461 -43.41 -3.78 -7.44
C PRO A 461 -43.72 -5.25 -7.66
N PRO A 462 -43.78 -6.08 -6.61
CA PRO A 462 -43.77 -7.54 -6.71
C PRO A 462 -44.80 -7.95 -7.75
N THR A 463 -44.33 -8.15 -8.97
CA THR A 463 -45.14 -8.76 -10.00
C THR A 463 -45.06 -10.21 -9.59
N THR A 464 -46.21 -10.71 -9.17
CA THR A 464 -46.44 -12.10 -8.85
C THR A 464 -46.00 -12.97 -10.02
N THR A 465 -44.72 -13.35 -10.09
CA THR A 465 -44.21 -14.57 -10.72
C THR A 465 -42.69 -14.67 -10.64
N GLY A 466 -42.23 -15.86 -10.24
CA GLY A 466 -40.86 -16.23 -10.00
C GLY A 466 -39.86 -15.90 -11.10
N VAL A 467 -38.62 -15.82 -10.66
CA VAL A 467 -37.37 -15.81 -11.42
C VAL A 467 -37.37 -16.98 -12.42
N THR A 468 -37.89 -16.72 -13.61
CA THR A 468 -37.61 -17.31 -14.93
C THR A 468 -38.66 -16.67 -15.84
N GLY A 469 -38.26 -16.07 -16.97
CA GLY A 469 -39.18 -15.48 -17.96
C GLY A 469 -40.01 -16.52 -18.72
N LEU A 470 -40.62 -17.46 -18.01
CA LEU A 470 -41.46 -18.56 -18.47
C LEU A 470 -42.83 -18.46 -17.78
N ASN A 471 -43.51 -17.33 -17.96
CA ASN A 471 -44.94 -17.29 -17.64
C ASN A 471 -45.68 -18.20 -18.62
N ALA A 472 -46.48 -19.14 -18.10
CA ALA A 472 -47.39 -19.92 -18.93
C ALA A 472 -48.31 -18.93 -19.68
N PRO A 473 -48.46 -19.06 -21.01
CA PRO A 473 -49.15 -18.05 -21.80
C PRO A 473 -50.62 -17.89 -21.35
N GLU A 474 -51.14 -16.66 -21.38
CA GLU A 474 -52.53 -16.34 -21.00
C GLU A 474 -53.56 -17.15 -21.78
N VAL A 475 -53.20 -17.51 -23.02
CA VAL A 475 -53.92 -18.43 -23.87
C VAL A 475 -52.95 -19.50 -24.34
N PHE A 476 -53.29 -20.77 -24.09
CA PHE A 476 -52.62 -21.90 -24.73
C PHE A 476 -53.65 -22.70 -25.51
N ALA A 477 -53.39 -22.88 -26.79
CA ALA A 477 -54.27 -23.55 -27.72
C ALA A 477 -53.52 -24.59 -28.55
N VAL A 478 -54.26 -25.62 -28.95
CA VAL A 478 -53.82 -26.67 -29.87
C VAL A 478 -54.99 -27.03 -30.77
N ASN A 479 -54.72 -27.50 -31.98
CA ASN A 479 -55.75 -28.02 -32.86
C ASN A 479 -55.57 -29.53 -33.08
N PHE A 480 -56.67 -30.29 -33.09
CA PHE A 480 -56.67 -31.72 -33.36
C PHE A 480 -57.93 -32.13 -34.17
N PRO A 481 -57.80 -32.98 -35.20
CA PRO A 481 -56.54 -33.50 -35.74
C PRO A 481 -55.71 -32.42 -36.47
N ASN A 482 -54.39 -32.61 -36.51
CA ASN A 482 -53.48 -31.79 -37.33
C ASN A 482 -52.32 -32.68 -37.83
N PRO A 483 -52.24 -33.03 -39.12
CA PRO A 483 -53.11 -32.57 -40.23
C PRO A 483 -54.57 -33.03 -40.14
N PHE A 484 -55.48 -32.33 -40.83
CA PHE A 484 -56.91 -32.65 -40.91
C PHE A 484 -57.42 -32.66 -42.36
N THR A 485 -58.54 -33.36 -42.63
CA THR A 485 -59.20 -33.35 -43.95
C THR A 485 -60.30 -32.30 -44.00
N ASP A 486 -61.48 -32.54 -43.43
CA ASP A 486 -62.63 -31.62 -43.59
C ASP A 486 -62.81 -30.63 -42.43
N ALA A 487 -62.34 -30.97 -41.23
CA ALA A 487 -62.46 -30.12 -40.05
C ALA A 487 -61.37 -30.40 -39.01
N THR A 488 -61.02 -29.40 -38.22
CA THR A 488 -60.17 -29.51 -37.03
C THR A 488 -60.83 -28.80 -35.85
N THR A 489 -60.61 -29.29 -34.63
CA THR A 489 -61.09 -28.63 -33.41
C THR A 489 -59.93 -27.94 -32.70
N LEU A 490 -60.09 -26.65 -32.43
CA LEU A 490 -59.16 -25.86 -31.62
C LEU A 490 -59.59 -25.96 -30.16
N LYS A 491 -58.74 -26.53 -29.32
CA LYS A 491 -58.90 -26.52 -27.86
C LYS A 491 -58.00 -25.44 -27.28
N TYR A 492 -58.54 -24.57 -26.43
CA TYR A 492 -57.81 -23.46 -25.84
C TYR A 492 -58.19 -23.24 -24.38
N ARG A 493 -57.20 -22.87 -23.57
CA ARG A 493 -57.39 -22.51 -22.16
C ARG A 493 -57.15 -21.01 -21.97
N LEU A 494 -58.08 -20.36 -21.30
CA LEU A 494 -57.98 -18.97 -20.85
C LEU A 494 -57.59 -18.95 -19.37
N ARG A 495 -56.62 -18.11 -19.00
CA ARG A 495 -56.23 -17.86 -17.59
C ARG A 495 -56.85 -16.61 -16.98
N SER A 496 -57.63 -15.86 -17.75
CA SER A 496 -58.37 -14.70 -17.28
C SER A 496 -59.62 -14.48 -18.13
N LYS A 497 -60.62 -13.82 -17.54
CA LYS A 497 -61.82 -13.40 -18.26
C LYS A 497 -61.45 -12.36 -19.32
N GLY A 498 -61.95 -12.52 -20.54
CA GLY A 498 -61.78 -11.50 -21.58
C GLY A 498 -62.49 -11.83 -22.89
N GLN A 499 -62.53 -10.86 -23.79
CA GLN A 499 -63.06 -11.06 -25.14
C GLN A 499 -62.07 -11.86 -25.97
N VAL A 500 -62.49 -13.03 -26.42
CA VAL A 500 -61.70 -13.94 -27.25
C VAL A 500 -62.23 -13.94 -28.66
N ALA A 501 -61.37 -13.69 -29.64
CA ALA A 501 -61.68 -13.92 -31.04
C ALA A 501 -60.67 -14.88 -31.69
N ILE A 502 -61.17 -15.79 -32.52
CA ILE A 502 -60.36 -16.74 -33.29
C ILE A 502 -60.58 -16.47 -34.77
N MET A 503 -59.54 -15.95 -35.42
CA MET A 503 -59.55 -15.57 -36.83
C MET A 503 -58.69 -16.54 -37.63
N VAL A 504 -59.17 -16.99 -38.78
CA VAL A 504 -58.47 -17.94 -39.65
C VAL A 504 -57.96 -17.24 -40.91
N PHE A 505 -56.73 -17.57 -41.29
CA PHE A 505 -56.00 -17.03 -42.44
C PHE A 505 -55.46 -18.17 -43.31
N ASP A 506 -55.31 -17.93 -44.61
CA ASP A 506 -54.59 -18.84 -45.51
C ASP A 506 -53.06 -18.75 -45.35
N GLY A 507 -52.33 -19.61 -46.06
CA GLY A 507 -50.86 -19.68 -46.01
C GLY A 507 -50.12 -18.40 -46.44
N ASN A 508 -50.80 -17.48 -47.14
CA ASN A 508 -50.26 -16.19 -47.55
C ASN A 508 -50.66 -15.07 -46.57
N GLY A 509 -51.36 -15.39 -45.48
CA GLY A 509 -51.82 -14.42 -44.48
C GLY A 509 -53.11 -13.70 -44.87
N LYS A 510 -53.84 -14.15 -45.90
CA LYS A 510 -55.15 -13.57 -46.24
C LYS A 510 -56.20 -14.04 -45.24
N TYR A 511 -56.92 -13.10 -44.63
CA TYR A 511 -58.04 -13.39 -43.75
C TYR A 511 -59.15 -14.15 -44.49
N LEU A 512 -59.65 -15.22 -43.88
CA LEU A 512 -60.75 -16.04 -44.39
C LEU A 512 -62.03 -15.76 -43.62
N GLU A 513 -62.02 -16.00 -42.30
CA GLU A 513 -63.20 -15.86 -41.44
C GLU A 513 -62.83 -15.77 -39.95
N THR A 514 -63.79 -15.38 -39.12
CA THR A 514 -63.70 -15.44 -37.65
C THR A 514 -64.63 -16.55 -37.18
N ILE A 515 -64.06 -17.59 -36.55
CA ILE A 515 -64.80 -18.80 -36.16
C ILE A 515 -65.34 -18.74 -34.73
N PHE A 516 -64.86 -17.78 -33.94
CA PHE A 516 -65.31 -17.54 -32.57
C PHE A 516 -65.06 -16.08 -32.20
N ASN A 517 -66.00 -15.42 -31.51
CA ASN A 517 -65.81 -14.06 -30.99
C ASN A 517 -66.77 -13.76 -29.82
N GLU A 518 -66.39 -14.10 -28.59
CA GLU A 518 -67.22 -13.87 -27.40
C GLU A 518 -66.37 -13.52 -26.16
N THR A 519 -67.00 -12.96 -25.14
CA THR A 519 -66.36 -12.76 -23.83
C THR A 519 -66.56 -13.98 -22.95
N LEU A 520 -65.46 -14.65 -22.60
CA LEU A 520 -65.47 -15.87 -21.79
C LEU A 520 -64.83 -15.64 -20.42
N PRO A 521 -65.30 -16.30 -19.35
CA PRO A 521 -64.57 -16.38 -18.10
C PRO A 521 -63.29 -17.23 -18.23
N GLU A 522 -62.49 -17.28 -17.18
CA GLU A 522 -61.35 -18.22 -17.10
C GLU A 522 -61.85 -19.67 -17.23
N GLY A 523 -61.18 -20.49 -18.05
CA GLY A 523 -61.60 -21.87 -18.29
C GLY A 523 -61.02 -22.51 -19.55
N GLU A 524 -61.43 -23.74 -19.84
CA GLU A 524 -61.06 -24.47 -21.06
C GLU A 524 -62.23 -24.54 -22.03
N TYR A 525 -61.94 -24.32 -23.31
CA TYR A 525 -62.92 -24.19 -24.37
C TYR A 525 -62.48 -24.93 -25.63
N GLN A 526 -63.44 -25.20 -26.51
CA GLN A 526 -63.16 -25.80 -27.80
C GLN A 526 -64.08 -25.24 -28.89
N THR A 527 -63.51 -24.96 -30.06
CA THR A 527 -64.23 -24.49 -31.23
C THR A 527 -63.81 -25.29 -32.45
N ALA A 528 -64.77 -25.81 -33.20
CA ALA A 528 -64.51 -26.53 -34.44
C ALA A 528 -64.43 -25.58 -35.64
N TRP A 529 -63.44 -25.79 -36.50
CA TRP A 529 -63.35 -25.13 -37.81
C TRP A 529 -63.58 -26.16 -38.93
N LYS A 530 -64.54 -25.89 -39.81
CA LYS A 530 -64.89 -26.73 -40.97
C LYS A 530 -64.31 -26.10 -42.23
N ALA A 531 -63.43 -26.81 -42.92
CA ALA A 531 -62.70 -26.33 -44.10
C ALA A 531 -62.89 -27.22 -45.34
N ALA A 532 -63.95 -28.05 -45.39
CA ALA A 532 -64.19 -29.03 -46.46
C ALA A 532 -64.05 -28.43 -47.88
N GLY A 533 -64.52 -27.20 -48.11
CA GLY A 533 -64.45 -26.53 -49.42
C GLY A 533 -63.14 -25.82 -49.76
N LEU A 534 -62.13 -25.84 -48.88
CA LEU A 534 -60.83 -25.17 -49.10
C LEU A 534 -59.78 -26.14 -49.70
N PRO A 535 -58.80 -25.67 -50.49
CA PRO A 535 -57.74 -26.55 -50.99
C PRO A 535 -56.86 -27.11 -49.86
N ALA A 536 -56.20 -28.25 -50.08
CA ALA A 536 -55.16 -28.73 -49.17
C ALA A 536 -54.01 -27.71 -49.08
N GLY A 537 -53.48 -27.49 -47.88
CA GLY A 537 -52.52 -26.42 -47.64
C GLY A 537 -52.34 -26.08 -46.16
N THR A 538 -51.51 -25.07 -45.90
CA THR A 538 -51.30 -24.55 -44.55
C THR A 538 -52.24 -23.36 -44.31
N TYR A 539 -52.87 -23.34 -43.14
CA TYR A 539 -53.73 -22.29 -42.62
C TYR A 539 -53.25 -21.85 -41.24
N TYR A 540 -53.61 -20.65 -40.82
CA TYR A 540 -53.26 -20.11 -39.50
C TYR A 540 -54.49 -19.65 -38.76
N ALA A 541 -54.66 -20.07 -37.51
CA ALA A 541 -55.68 -19.55 -36.62
C ALA A 541 -55.03 -18.66 -35.57
N THR A 542 -55.37 -17.37 -35.57
CA THR A 542 -54.91 -16.39 -34.59
C THR A 542 -55.96 -16.19 -33.53
N ILE A 543 -55.57 -16.40 -32.28
CA ILE A 543 -56.41 -16.24 -31.10
C ILE A 543 -56.03 -14.94 -30.40
N THR A 544 -57.01 -14.07 -30.21
CA THR A 544 -56.85 -12.81 -29.47
C THR A 544 -57.55 -12.90 -28.12
N LEU A 545 -57.03 -12.14 -27.14
CA LEU A 545 -57.68 -11.91 -25.85
C LEU A 545 -57.61 -10.40 -25.57
N GLY A 546 -58.77 -9.76 -25.36
CA GLY A 546 -58.84 -8.31 -25.15
C GLY A 546 -58.33 -7.48 -26.34
N GLY A 547 -58.49 -8.01 -27.57
CA GLY A 547 -58.07 -7.35 -28.81
C GLY A 547 -56.59 -7.56 -29.18
N SER A 548 -55.77 -8.14 -28.30
CA SER A 548 -54.36 -8.43 -28.58
C SER A 548 -54.15 -9.89 -29.00
N VAL A 549 -53.32 -10.13 -30.02
CA VAL A 549 -52.95 -11.50 -30.43
C VAL A 549 -52.16 -12.17 -29.30
N ARG A 550 -52.63 -13.35 -28.87
CA ARG A 550 -51.97 -14.14 -27.82
C ARG A 550 -51.28 -15.38 -28.37
N GLN A 551 -51.86 -16.02 -29.38
CA GLN A 551 -51.25 -17.19 -30.03
C GLN A 551 -51.72 -17.31 -31.49
N THR A 552 -50.84 -17.79 -32.36
CA THR A 552 -51.19 -18.22 -33.72
C THR A 552 -50.86 -19.69 -33.89
N LEU A 553 -51.84 -20.48 -34.31
CA LEU A 553 -51.72 -21.92 -34.56
C LEU A 553 -51.58 -22.19 -36.05
N ARG A 554 -50.57 -22.98 -36.43
CA ARG A 554 -50.45 -23.52 -37.78
C ARG A 554 -51.30 -24.79 -37.91
N MET A 555 -52.26 -24.77 -38.82
CA MET A 555 -53.15 -25.88 -39.14
C MET A 555 -52.85 -26.39 -40.55
N THR A 556 -52.68 -27.69 -40.72
CA THR A 556 -52.37 -28.30 -42.02
C THR A 556 -53.56 -29.09 -42.53
N LYS A 557 -54.13 -28.69 -43.67
CA LYS A 557 -55.18 -29.45 -44.35
C LYS A 557 -54.54 -30.42 -45.35
N SER A 558 -54.82 -31.71 -45.22
CA SER A 558 -54.49 -32.73 -46.21
C SER A 558 -55.64 -32.95 -47.20
N ASN A 559 -55.34 -33.53 -48.37
CA ASN A 559 -56.34 -33.90 -49.38
C ASN A 559 -57.37 -34.91 -48.84
#